data_AF-A0A951LCE5-F1
#
_entry.id   AF-A0A951LCE5-F1
#
_cell.length_a   1.000
_cell.length_b   1.000
_cell.length_c   1.000
_cell.angle_alpha   90.00
_cell.angle_beta   90.00
_cell.angle_gamma   90.00
#
_symmetry.space_group_name_H-M   'P 1'
#
loop_
_entity.id
_entity.type
_entity.pdbx_description
1 polymer ?
#
loop_
_entity_poly.entity_id
_entity_poly.type
_entity_poly.pdbx_seq_one_letter_code
_entity_poly.pdbx_strand_id
1 'polypeptide(L)'
;MKTNDELITEQLRTDPEFRAEWERTALARAVAVAIVRYRADHDLSQRELAECLGMKQPQVARLELGEVNPSMETLMRVSAQLGIEFTIDVRPAGTTVRNITKRAHANHLVGSVRTSEAEVLVSAR
;
A
#
# COMPACT_ATOMS: atom_id res chain seq x y z
N MET A 1 -12.64 25.15 -4.22
CA MET A 1 -12.56 24.02 -3.25
C MET A 1 -11.24 23.34 -3.53
N LYS A 2 -10.39 23.12 -2.52
CA LYS A 2 -9.12 22.40 -2.70
C LYS A 2 -9.40 20.93 -3.05
N THR A 3 -8.59 20.33 -3.91
CA THR A 3 -8.67 18.89 -4.20
C THR A 3 -8.12 18.08 -3.01
N ASN A 4 -8.43 16.79 -2.95
CA ASN A 4 -7.89 15.90 -1.91
C ASN A 4 -6.35 15.91 -1.89
N ASP A 5 -5.73 15.91 -3.08
CA ASP A 5 -4.26 15.92 -3.23
C ASP A 5 -3.64 17.23 -2.77
N GLU A 6 -4.30 18.37 -3.03
CA GLU A 6 -3.86 19.69 -2.56
C GLU A 6 -3.93 19.79 -1.03
N LEU A 7 -4.99 19.25 -0.41
CA LEU A 7 -5.16 19.22 1.05
C LEU A 7 -4.09 18.35 1.72
N ILE A 8 -3.84 17.16 1.18
CA ILE A 8 -2.79 16.25 1.70
C ILE A 8 -1.43 16.92 1.57
N THR A 9 -1.11 17.52 0.43
CA THR A 9 0.18 18.19 0.19
C THR A 9 0.41 19.33 1.18
N GLU A 10 -0.63 20.12 1.45
CA GLU A 10 -0.56 21.19 2.43
C GLU A 10 -0.32 20.63 3.85
N GLN A 11 -1.09 19.63 4.27
CA GLN A 11 -0.94 19.02 5.60
C GLN A 11 0.44 18.38 5.80
N LEU A 12 0.98 17.68 4.80
CA LEU A 12 2.33 17.11 4.85
C LEU A 12 3.41 18.19 5.04
N ARG A 13 3.16 19.39 4.54
CA ARG A 13 4.07 20.54 4.68
C ARG A 13 3.92 21.22 6.04
N THR A 14 2.70 21.37 6.54
CA THR A 14 2.40 22.23 7.71
C THR A 14 2.36 21.47 9.03
N ASP A 15 2.06 20.17 9.03
CA ASP A 15 1.84 19.37 10.23
C ASP A 15 2.86 18.21 10.31
N PRO A 16 3.87 18.32 11.20
CA PRO A 16 4.86 17.27 11.41
C PRO A 16 4.28 15.96 11.94
N GLU A 17 3.25 15.99 12.78
CA GLU A 17 2.63 14.78 13.33
C GLU A 17 1.85 14.05 12.24
N PHE A 18 1.08 14.80 11.45
CA PHE A 18 0.40 14.26 10.27
C PHE A 18 1.40 13.64 9.29
N ARG A 19 2.51 14.33 9.01
CA ARG A 19 3.56 13.80 8.13
C ARG A 19 4.16 12.49 8.68
N ALA A 20 4.50 12.45 9.96
CA ALA A 20 5.07 11.25 10.57
C ALA A 20 4.10 10.06 10.50
N GLU A 21 2.82 10.29 10.79
CA GLU A 21 1.78 9.26 10.70
C GLU A 21 1.52 8.82 9.25
N TRP A 22 1.51 9.78 8.32
CA TRP A 22 1.40 9.51 6.89
C TRP A 22 2.55 8.63 6.41
N GLU A 23 3.79 8.94 6.79
CA GLU A 23 4.96 8.12 6.47
C GLU A 23 4.86 6.72 7.09
N ARG A 24 4.48 6.62 8.37
CA ARG A 24 4.34 5.35 9.10
C ARG A 24 3.36 4.38 8.46
N THR A 25 2.25 4.90 7.91
CA THR A 25 1.15 4.11 7.33
C THR A 25 1.21 3.98 5.80
N ALA A 26 2.33 4.39 5.18
CA ALA A 26 2.51 4.32 3.73
C ALA A 26 2.29 2.91 3.14
N LEU A 27 2.85 1.88 3.78
CA LEU A 27 2.67 0.48 3.36
C LEU A 27 1.19 0.07 3.47
N ALA A 28 0.55 0.36 4.60
CA ALA A 28 -0.86 0.05 4.82
C ALA A 28 -1.76 0.64 3.73
N ARG A 29 -1.61 1.94 3.42
CA ARG A 29 -2.39 2.60 2.35
C ARG A 29 -2.16 1.96 0.99
N ALA A 30 -0.93 1.62 0.65
CA ALA A 30 -0.64 1.04 -0.65
C ALA A 30 -1.20 -0.39 -0.81
N VAL A 31 -1.16 -1.19 0.26
CA VAL A 31 -1.82 -2.50 0.30
C VAL A 31 -3.34 -2.35 0.23
N ALA A 32 -3.91 -1.38 0.95
CA ALA A 32 -5.33 -1.07 0.92
C ALA A 32 -5.81 -0.75 -0.51
N VAL A 33 -5.07 0.10 -1.24
CA VAL A 33 -5.38 0.43 -2.64
C VAL A 33 -5.39 -0.82 -3.52
N ALA A 34 -4.40 -1.72 -3.38
CA ALA A 34 -4.35 -2.96 -4.15
C ALA A 34 -5.58 -3.85 -3.89
N ILE A 35 -5.97 -3.97 -2.62
CA ILE A 35 -7.08 -4.84 -2.21
C ILE A 35 -8.43 -4.26 -2.61
N VAL A 36 -8.63 -2.94 -2.43
CA VAL A 36 -9.86 -2.25 -2.84
C VAL A 36 -10.03 -2.33 -4.37
N ARG A 37 -8.94 -2.17 -5.14
CA ARG A 37 -8.96 -2.35 -6.60
C ARG A 37 -9.35 -3.76 -6.98
N TYR A 38 -8.66 -4.78 -6.44
CA TYR A 38 -9.01 -6.17 -6.68
C TYR A 38 -10.49 -6.45 -6.38
N ARG A 39 -10.99 -5.95 -5.24
CA ARG A 39 -12.37 -6.11 -4.83
C ARG A 39 -13.35 -5.49 -5.83
N ALA A 40 -13.05 -4.28 -6.31
CA ALA A 40 -13.86 -3.57 -7.30
C ALA A 40 -13.84 -4.28 -8.66
N ASP A 41 -12.67 -4.73 -9.13
CA ASP A 41 -12.51 -5.42 -10.42
C ASP A 41 -13.22 -6.78 -10.49
N HIS A 42 -13.54 -7.36 -9.32
CA HIS A 42 -14.24 -8.64 -9.19
C HIS A 42 -15.66 -8.50 -8.63
N ASP A 43 -16.18 -7.27 -8.50
CA ASP A 43 -17.51 -6.97 -7.97
C ASP A 43 -17.81 -7.62 -6.60
N LEU A 44 -16.79 -7.75 -5.76
CA LEU A 44 -16.92 -8.43 -4.47
C LEU A 44 -17.42 -7.46 -3.38
N SER A 45 -18.33 -7.93 -2.54
CA SER A 45 -18.56 -7.32 -1.24
C SER A 45 -17.37 -7.56 -0.31
N GLN A 46 -17.26 -6.74 0.73
CA GLN A 46 -16.22 -6.91 1.73
C GLN A 46 -16.31 -8.25 2.49
N ARG A 47 -17.53 -8.81 2.60
CA ARG A 47 -17.77 -10.13 3.21
C ARG A 47 -17.27 -11.24 2.30
N GLU A 48 -17.56 -11.17 1.00
CA GLU A 48 -17.08 -12.17 0.02
C GLU A 48 -15.56 -12.15 -0.08
N LEU A 49 -14.94 -10.96 -0.10
CA LEU A 49 -13.47 -10.85 -0.03
C LEU A 49 -12.91 -11.50 1.25
N ALA A 50 -13.59 -11.32 2.39
CA ALA A 50 -13.18 -11.95 3.64
C ALA A 50 -13.28 -13.48 3.58
N GLU A 51 -14.31 -14.02 2.92
CA GLU A 51 -14.46 -15.44 2.65
C GLU A 51 -13.33 -15.96 1.75
N CYS A 52 -13.00 -15.27 0.65
CA CYS A 52 -11.87 -15.61 -0.22
C CYS A 52 -10.54 -15.63 0.53
N LEU A 53 -10.33 -14.66 1.43
CA LEU A 53 -9.10 -14.55 2.22
C LEU A 53 -9.07 -15.49 3.43
N GLY A 54 -10.18 -16.15 3.79
CA GLY A 54 -10.27 -16.87 5.07
C GLY A 54 -10.03 -15.97 6.28
N MET A 55 -10.55 -14.75 6.23
CA MET A 55 -10.43 -13.72 7.26
C MET A 55 -11.82 -13.30 7.76
N LYS A 56 -11.90 -12.66 8.93
CA LYS A 56 -13.15 -12.04 9.37
C LYS A 56 -13.36 -10.72 8.63
N GLN A 57 -14.61 -10.40 8.28
CA GLN A 57 -14.96 -9.15 7.59
C GLN A 57 -14.41 -7.87 8.29
N PRO A 58 -14.41 -7.74 9.63
CA PRO A 58 -13.74 -6.62 10.30
C PRO A 58 -12.22 -6.56 10.08
N GLN A 59 -11.55 -7.68 9.86
CA GLN A 59 -10.12 -7.68 9.53
C GLN A 59 -9.89 -7.15 8.11
N VAL A 60 -10.72 -7.55 7.15
CA VAL A 60 -10.71 -6.98 5.80
C VAL A 60 -11.02 -5.48 5.82
N ALA A 61 -11.95 -5.04 6.68
CA ALA A 61 -12.26 -3.61 6.83
C ALA A 61 -11.01 -2.78 7.16
N ARG A 62 -10.27 -3.22 8.18
CA ARG A 62 -9.05 -2.54 8.63
C ARG A 62 -7.98 -2.55 7.55
N LEU A 63 -7.91 -3.64 6.78
CA LEU A 63 -6.96 -3.79 5.70
C LEU A 63 -7.28 -2.82 4.55
N GLU A 64 -8.56 -2.64 4.21
CA GLU A 64 -9.03 -1.67 3.20
C GLU A 64 -8.96 -0.21 3.66
N LEU A 65 -8.99 0.06 4.98
CA LEU A 65 -8.80 1.40 5.53
C LEU A 65 -7.35 1.88 5.45
N GLY A 66 -6.38 0.96 5.47
CA GLY A 66 -4.96 1.32 5.37
C GLY A 66 -4.40 2.08 6.58
N GLU A 67 -5.02 1.95 7.76
CA GLU A 67 -4.60 2.62 9.01
C GLU A 67 -3.49 1.85 9.76
N VAL A 68 -3.39 0.54 9.51
CA VAL A 68 -2.46 -0.34 10.20
C VAL A 68 -1.69 -1.19 9.20
N ASN A 69 -0.36 -1.21 9.33
CA ASN A 69 0.50 -2.01 8.46
C ASN A 69 0.17 -3.51 8.61
N PRO A 70 -0.12 -4.21 7.51
CA PRO A 70 -0.37 -5.65 7.56
C PRO A 70 0.89 -6.42 7.95
N SER A 71 0.70 -7.56 8.61
CA SER A 71 1.79 -8.51 8.86
C SER A 71 2.22 -9.20 7.56
N MET A 72 3.45 -9.74 7.54
CA MET A 72 3.92 -10.56 6.43
C MET A 72 2.98 -11.74 6.15
N GLU A 73 2.45 -12.39 7.19
CA GLU A 73 1.49 -13.48 7.04
C GLU A 73 0.21 -13.02 6.32
N THR A 74 -0.27 -11.81 6.63
CA THR A 74 -1.42 -11.22 5.92
C THR A 74 -1.09 -11.00 4.45
N LEU A 75 0.09 -10.45 4.14
CA LEU A 75 0.52 -10.23 2.76
C LEU A 75 0.63 -11.54 1.98
N MET A 76 1.25 -12.58 2.56
CA MET A 76 1.38 -13.90 1.95
C MET A 76 0.01 -14.52 1.69
N ARG A 77 -0.93 -14.38 2.62
CA ARG A 77 -2.30 -14.88 2.48
C ARG A 77 -3.04 -14.17 1.34
N VAL A 78 -2.95 -12.85 1.28
CA VAL A 78 -3.52 -12.05 0.18
C VAL A 78 -2.92 -12.48 -1.16
N SER A 79 -1.59 -12.64 -1.24
CA SER A 79 -0.93 -13.13 -2.45
C SER A 79 -1.41 -14.52 -2.87
N ALA A 80 -1.50 -15.45 -1.92
CA ALA A 80 -1.88 -16.83 -2.21
C ALA A 80 -3.33 -16.96 -2.68
N GLN A 81 -4.25 -16.17 -2.11
CA GLN A 81 -5.68 -16.29 -2.41
C GLN A 81 -6.13 -15.41 -3.57
N LEU A 82 -5.53 -14.23 -3.76
CA LEU A 82 -5.94 -13.26 -4.77
C LEU A 82 -5.01 -13.21 -5.98
N GLY A 83 -3.87 -13.93 -5.96
CA GLY A 83 -2.88 -13.88 -7.03
C GLY A 83 -2.14 -12.54 -7.14
N ILE A 84 -2.18 -11.70 -6.09
CA ILE A 84 -1.51 -10.41 -6.04
C ILE A 84 -0.02 -10.61 -5.70
N GLU A 85 0.88 -9.99 -6.46
CA GLU A 85 2.32 -10.05 -6.23
C GLU A 85 2.80 -8.82 -5.45
N PHE A 86 3.35 -9.03 -4.24
CA PHE A 86 4.08 -8.01 -3.50
C PHE A 86 5.59 -8.22 -3.67
N THR A 87 6.33 -7.15 -3.91
CA THR A 87 7.81 -7.18 -3.98
C THR A 87 8.39 -6.29 -2.90
N ILE A 88 9.35 -6.82 -2.13
CA ILE A 88 10.10 -6.08 -1.12
C ILE A 88 11.57 -6.13 -1.51
N ASP A 89 12.17 -4.95 -1.68
CA ASP A 89 13.58 -4.79 -2.01
C ASP A 89 14.32 -4.21 -0.79
N VAL A 90 15.38 -4.87 -0.35
CA VAL A 90 16.20 -4.45 0.80
C VAL A 90 17.62 -4.22 0.31
N ARG A 91 18.13 -3.00 0.52
CA ARG A 91 19.44 -2.57 0.01
C ARG A 91 20.14 -1.62 0.99
N PRO A 92 21.47 -1.48 0.91
CA PRO A 92 22.21 -0.51 1.71
C PRO A 92 21.71 0.92 1.47
N ALA A 93 21.60 1.70 2.55
CA ALA A 93 21.24 3.11 2.47
C ALA A 93 22.21 3.88 1.56
N GLY A 94 21.68 4.82 0.76
CA GLY A 94 22.47 5.62 -0.20
C GLY A 94 22.69 4.96 -1.57
N THR A 95 22.23 3.74 -1.80
CA THR A 95 22.28 3.10 -3.13
C THR A 95 21.17 3.65 -4.03
N THR A 96 21.51 4.12 -5.23
CA THR A 96 20.51 4.59 -6.21
C THR A 96 19.55 3.46 -6.60
N VAL A 97 18.24 3.74 -6.72
CA VAL A 97 17.25 2.76 -7.20
C VAL A 97 17.63 2.38 -8.63
N ARG A 98 18.22 1.19 -8.84
CA ARG A 98 18.63 0.79 -10.19
C ARG A 98 17.64 -0.14 -10.86
N ASN A 99 16.88 -0.96 -10.14
CA ASN A 99 15.95 -1.90 -10.75
C ASN A 99 14.88 -2.37 -9.76
N ILE A 100 13.73 -1.70 -9.69
CA ILE A 100 12.50 -2.50 -9.59
C ILE A 100 12.29 -2.99 -11.02
N THR A 101 12.13 -4.31 -11.21
CA THR A 101 12.10 -5.03 -12.51
C THR A 101 11.73 -4.21 -13.77
N LYS A 102 12.26 -4.58 -14.96
CA LYS A 102 11.85 -3.98 -16.27
C LYS A 102 10.31 -3.83 -16.44
N ARG A 103 9.50 -4.64 -15.75
CA ARG A 103 8.03 -4.55 -15.69
C ARG A 103 7.49 -3.43 -14.79
N ALA A 104 8.16 -3.08 -13.70
CA ALA A 104 7.81 -1.93 -12.85
C ALA A 104 8.03 -0.59 -13.58
N HIS A 105 8.94 -0.54 -14.56
CA HIS A 105 9.09 0.60 -15.47
C HIS A 105 7.93 0.73 -16.46
N ALA A 106 7.24 -0.36 -16.80
CA ALA A 106 6.27 -0.38 -17.90
C ALA A 106 4.88 0.11 -17.49
N ASN A 107 4.49 -0.05 -16.22
CA ASN A 107 3.14 0.29 -15.74
C ASN A 107 3.19 0.94 -14.35
N HIS A 108 2.53 2.10 -14.25
CA HIS A 108 2.25 2.93 -13.08
C HIS A 108 2.98 2.57 -11.77
N LEU A 109 4.08 3.30 -11.50
CA LEU A 109 4.56 3.50 -10.13
C LEU A 109 3.43 4.11 -9.29
N VAL A 110 2.93 3.39 -8.29
CA VAL A 110 1.87 3.88 -7.38
C VAL A 110 2.43 4.85 -6.32
N GLY A 111 3.76 4.88 -6.15
CA GLY A 111 4.46 5.91 -5.39
C GLY A 111 5.76 5.39 -4.77
N SER A 112 6.72 6.29 -4.57
CA SER A 112 7.89 6.07 -3.73
C SER A 112 7.70 6.85 -2.44
N VAL A 113 7.74 6.20 -1.28
CA VAL A 113 7.75 6.89 0.01
C VAL A 113 9.18 6.87 0.54
N ARG A 114 9.78 8.06 0.61
CA ARG A 114 11.09 8.29 1.21
C ARG A 114 10.86 8.83 2.62
N THR A 115 11.24 8.07 3.63
CA THR A 115 11.36 8.55 5.01
C THR A 115 12.79 9.05 5.25
N SER A 116 13.06 9.65 6.41
CA SER A 116 14.41 10.06 6.82
C SER A 116 15.40 8.89 6.95
N GLU A 117 14.91 7.64 7.06
CA GLU A 117 15.73 6.46 7.36
C GLU A 117 15.61 5.34 6.30
N ALA A 118 14.56 5.35 5.46
CA ALA A 118 14.33 4.30 4.47
C ALA A 118 13.60 4.83 3.22
N GLU A 119 13.88 4.21 2.07
CA GLU A 119 13.11 4.43 0.85
C GLU A 119 12.27 3.18 0.58
N VAL A 120 10.96 3.26 0.85
CA VAL A 120 9.99 2.21 0.59
C VAL A 120 9.33 2.48 -0.76
N LEU A 121 9.63 1.65 -1.72
CA LEU A 121 9.00 1.68 -3.04
C LEU A 121 7.80 0.76 -3.01
N VAL A 122 6.59 1.33 -3.14
CA VAL A 122 5.39 0.49 -3.23
C VAL A 122 4.85 0.51 -4.65
N SER A 123 4.94 -0.64 -5.29
CA SER A 123 4.31 -0.92 -6.57
C SER A 123 3.16 -1.89 -6.31
N ALA A 124 1.93 -1.44 -6.49
CA ALA A 124 0.77 -2.32 -6.61
C ALA A 124 0.37 -2.36 -8.09
N ARG A 125 0.29 -3.55 -8.67
CA ARG A 125 -0.33 -3.74 -9.99
C ARG A 125 -1.84 -3.54 -9.87
#